data_AF-A0A0P0VFC4-F1
#
_entry.id   AF-A0A0P0VFC4-F1
#
_cell.length_a   1.000
_cell.length_b   1.000
_cell.length_c   1.000
_cell.angle_alpha   90.00
_cell.angle_beta   90.00
_cell.angle_gamma   90.00
#
_symmetry.space_group_name_H-M   'P 1'
#
loop_
_entity.id
_entity.type
_entity.pdbx_description
1 polymer ?
#
loop_
_entity_poly.entity_id
_entity_poly.type
_entity_poly.pdbx_seq_one_letter_code
_entity_poly.pdbx_strand_id
1 'polypeptide(L)' 'PLVAAAKMCHDRSQTFKGMCFRTSNCNTSCTNEGYTGGHCTTFRRRCVCTKECGGDSPPGDPPPARA' A
#
# COMPACT_ATOMS: atom_id res chain seq x y z
N PRO A 1 19.11 20.51 9.77
CA PRO A 1 18.06 20.27 8.75
C PRO A 1 17.07 19.17 9.21
N LEU A 2 15.81 19.50 9.50
CA LEU A 2 14.77 18.48 9.64
C LEU A 2 14.33 18.07 8.23
N VAL A 3 14.76 16.90 7.78
CA VAL A 3 14.12 16.26 6.61
C VAL A 3 12.73 15.85 7.06
N ALA A 4 11.70 16.57 6.60
CA ALA A 4 10.32 16.14 6.78
C ALA A 4 10.16 14.80 6.06
N ALA A 5 10.20 13.71 6.82
CA ALA A 5 9.93 12.39 6.26
C ALA A 5 8.49 12.40 5.73
N ALA A 6 8.31 12.12 4.44
CA ALA A 6 7.00 11.87 3.88
C ALA A 6 6.36 10.71 4.67
N LYS A 7 5.17 10.95 5.21
CA LYS A 7 4.43 9.92 5.95
C LYS A 7 3.99 8.86 4.94
N MET A 8 4.34 7.60 5.17
CA MET A 8 3.91 6.49 4.33
C MET A 8 2.71 5.78 4.94
N CYS A 9 1.63 5.70 4.18
CA CYS A 9 0.40 5.01 4.50
C CYS A 9 0.51 3.57 4.03
N HIS A 10 0.08 2.63 4.87
CA HIS A 10 0.10 1.20 4.58
C HIS A 10 -1.31 0.64 4.68
N ASP A 11 -1.77 -0.08 3.66
CA ASP A 11 -3.09 -0.72 3.66
C ASP A 11 -3.05 -2.13 3.06
N ARG A 12 -4.02 -2.99 3.38
CA ARG A 12 -4.11 -4.29 2.70
C ARG A 12 -4.69 -4.11 1.31
N SER A 13 -4.03 -4.69 0.32
CA SER A 13 -4.58 -4.75 -1.04
C SER A 13 -5.96 -5.41 -1.04
N GLN A 14 -6.91 -4.75 -1.69
CA GLN A 14 -8.29 -5.24 -1.87
C GLN A 14 -8.43 -6.16 -3.09
N THR A 15 -7.55 -6.01 -4.08
CA THR A 15 -7.59 -6.75 -5.34
C THR A 15 -6.67 -7.97 -5.33
N PHE A 16 -5.61 -7.98 -4.51
CA PHE A 16 -4.67 -9.08 -4.44
C PHE A 16 -5.30 -10.33 -3.82
N LYS A 17 -5.33 -11.42 -4.59
CA LYS A 17 -5.91 -12.70 -4.17
C LYS A 17 -4.82 -13.73 -3.84
N GLY A 18 -5.05 -14.48 -2.76
CA GLY A 18 -4.17 -15.56 -2.33
C GLY A 18 -2.97 -15.13 -1.49
N MET A 19 -1.97 -16.01 -1.42
CA MET A 19 -0.74 -15.80 -0.67
C MET A 19 0.27 -14.99 -1.51
N CYS A 20 0.82 -13.96 -0.89
CA CYS A 20 1.80 -13.07 -1.49
C CYS A 20 3.17 -13.74 -1.50
N PHE A 21 3.56 -14.30 -2.65
CA PHE A 21 4.89 -14.88 -2.85
C PHE A 21 5.89 -13.95 -3.52
N ARG A 22 5.39 -12.99 -4.30
CA ARG A 22 6.22 -12.12 -5.13
C ARG A 22 5.77 -10.68 -4.97
N THR A 23 6.66 -9.86 -4.41
CA THR A 23 6.44 -8.43 -4.19
C THR A 23 6.03 -7.70 -5.47
N SER A 24 6.59 -8.07 -6.63
CA SER A 24 6.22 -7.45 -7.92
C SER A 24 4.72 -7.59 -8.24
N ASN A 25 4.11 -8.76 -7.99
CA ASN A 25 2.66 -8.95 -8.23
C ASN A 25 1.83 -8.11 -7.25
N CYS A 26 2.27 -8.04 -5.99
CA CYS A 26 1.64 -7.19 -4.99
C CYS A 26 1.72 -5.72 -5.40
N ASN A 27 2.91 -5.25 -5.79
CA ASN A 27 3.13 -3.89 -6.24
C ASN A 27 2.23 -3.55 -7.44
N THR A 28 2.17 -4.40 -8.46
CA THR A 28 1.27 -4.19 -9.61
C THR A 28 -0.19 -4.10 -9.18
N SER A 29 -0.65 -4.95 -8.27
CA SER A 29 -2.02 -4.89 -7.74
C SER A 29 -2.27 -3.58 -7.00
N CYS A 30 -1.32 -3.17 -6.16
CA CYS A 30 -1.38 -1.93 -5.41
C CYS A 30 -1.38 -0.68 -6.31
N THR A 31 -0.59 -0.68 -7.38
CA THR A 31 -0.62 0.41 -8.37
C THR A 31 -1.96 0.51 -9.07
N ASN A 32 -2.60 -0.62 -9.37
CA ASN A 32 -3.98 -0.62 -9.89
C ASN A 32 -5.01 -0.12 -8.86
N GLU A 33 -4.72 -0.20 -7.56
CA GLU A 33 -5.54 0.36 -6.48
C GLU A 33 -5.24 1.84 -6.19
N GLY A 34 -4.33 2.48 -6.92
CA GLY A 34 -3.94 3.88 -6.71
C GLY A 34 -2.88 4.09 -5.63
N TYR A 35 -2.16 3.03 -5.23
CA TYR A 35 -0.99 3.13 -4.37
C TYR A 35 0.29 3.25 -5.19
N THR A 36 1.34 3.87 -4.63
CA THR A 36 2.63 4.04 -5.32
C THR A 36 3.56 2.84 -5.13
N GLY A 37 3.22 1.94 -4.20
CA GLY A 37 4.05 0.78 -3.88
C GLY A 37 3.24 -0.36 -3.24
N GLY A 38 3.90 -1.50 -3.05
CA GLY A 38 3.37 -2.59 -2.24
C GLY A 38 4.42 -3.65 -1.90
N HIS A 39 4.21 -4.37 -0.80
CA HIS A 39 5.10 -5.44 -0.33
C HIS A 39 4.34 -6.63 0.26
N CYS A 40 4.98 -7.80 0.24
CA CYS A 40 4.47 -9.00 0.89
C CYS A 40 4.90 -9.05 2.36
N THR A 41 3.95 -9.22 3.29
CA THR A 41 4.28 -9.46 4.70
C THR A 41 4.86 -10.86 4.90
N THR A 42 5.83 -11.03 5.79
CA THR A 42 6.51 -12.32 6.03
C THR A 42 5.57 -13.40 6.60
N PHE A 43 4.86 -13.11 7.70
CA PHE A 43 4.12 -14.14 8.45
C PHE A 43 2.81 -14.55 7.78
N ARG A 44 1.93 -13.59 7.46
CA ARG A 44 0.62 -13.89 6.87
C ARG A 44 0.61 -13.94 5.34
N ARG A 45 1.78 -13.71 4.69
CA ARG A 45 1.91 -13.61 3.22
C ARG A 45 0.79 -12.77 2.60
N ARG A 46 0.47 -11.62 3.21
CA ARG A 46 -0.52 -10.66 2.69
C ARG A 46 0.18 -9.59 1.87
N CYS A 47 -0.50 -9.13 0.83
CA CYS A 47 -0.07 -7.96 0.08
C CYS A 47 -0.50 -6.70 0.85
N VAL A 48 0.46 -5.82 1.13
CA VAL A 48 0.25 -4.52 1.78
C VAL A 48 0.70 -3.45 0.81
N CYS A 49 -0.23 -2.57 0.42
CA CYS A 49 0.00 -1.44 -0.45
C CYS A 49 0.49 -0.23 0.34
N THR A 50 1.33 0.59 -0.29
CA THR A 50 1.98 1.73 0.32
C THR A 50 1.85 2.98 -0.53
N LYS A 51 1.53 4.12 0.08
CA LYS A 51 1.47 5.42 -0.61
C LYS A 51 1.85 6.56 0.32
N GLU A 52 2.22 7.72 -0.22
CA GLU A 52 2.40 8.93 0.59
C GLU A 52 1.05 9.37 1.19
N CYS A 53 1.04 9.57 2.51
CA CYS A 53 -0.10 10.12 3.24
C CYS A 53 -0.14 11.64 3.03
N GLY A 54 -1.24 12.15 2.50
CA GLY A 54 -1.49 13.59 2.42
C GLY A 54 -0.63 14.34 1.38
N GLY A 55 0.08 13.62 0.50
CA GLY A 55 0.59 14.20 -0.73
C GLY A 55 -0.55 14.38 -1.74
N ASP A 56 -0.40 15.33 -2.66
CA ASP A 56 -1.27 15.79 -3.74
C ASP A 56 -1.89 14.72 -4.67
N SER A 57 -1.77 13.43 -4.35
CA SER A 57 -2.67 12.44 -4.95
C SER A 57 -4.11 12.87 -4.67
N PRO A 58 -5.01 12.86 -5.67
CA PRO A 58 -6.41 13.20 -5.43
C PRO A 58 -6.92 12.43 -4.22
N PRO A 59 -7.92 12.95 -3.49
CA PRO A 59 -8.59 12.22 -2.42
C PRO A 59 -9.34 11.02 -3.02
N GLY A 60 -8.60 10.01 -3.48
CA GLY A 60 -9.04 8.64 -3.46
C GLY A 60 -9.23 8.34 -1.98
N ASP A 61 -10.48 8.03 -1.64
CA ASP A 61 -10.99 7.72 -0.32
C ASP A 61 -9.88 7.16 0.61
N PRO A 62 -9.66 7.72 1.81
CA PRO A 62 -8.72 7.12 2.75
C PRO A 62 -9.15 5.66 2.92
N PRO A 63 -8.23 4.68 2.83
CA PRO A 63 -8.62 3.30 3.03
C PRO A 63 -9.34 3.17 4.37
N PRO A 64 -10.38 2.32 4.46
CA PRO A 64 -11.20 2.22 5.65
C PRO A 64 -10.30 2.05 6.88
N ALA A 65 -10.52 2.89 7.89
CA ALA A 65 -9.84 2.76 9.17
C ALA A 65 -10.04 1.32 9.66
N ARG A 66 -8.94 0.55 9.77
CA ARG A 66 -9.01 -0.80 10.33
C ARG A 66 -9.42 -0.68 11.81
N ALA A 67 -10.53 -1.32 12.15
CA ALA A 67 -10.87 -1.69 13.53
C ALA A 67 -9.86 -2.69 14.10
#